data_AF-A0A1Q5UC47-F1
#
_entry.id   AF-A0A1Q5UC47-F1
#
_cell.length_a   1.000
_cell.length_b   1.000
_cell.length_c   1.000
_cell.angle_alpha   90.00
_cell.angle_beta   90.00
_cell.angle_gamma   90.00
#
_symmetry.space_group_name_H-M   'P 1'
#
loop_
_entity.id
_entity.type
_entity.pdbx_description
1 polymer ?
#
loop_
_entity_poly.entity_id
_entity_poly.type
_entity_poly.pdbx_seq_one_letter_code
_entity_poly.pdbx_strand_id
1 'polypeptide(L)'
;MTIETHQEPALVQSNVFKQLIIACENDAEKVQQAFEKHRSARNAKFKNLILNPSFQQWQFDEILHQVLEAKQGLTQYVDPRNNLSLWSRPPRHIRELIDEIQQILAPIAGPCESCRFGHTG
;
A
#
# COMPACT_ATOMS: atom_id res chain seq x y z
N MET A 1 -10.19 40.14 23.29
CA MET A 1 -9.83 39.46 22.03
C MET A 1 -8.33 39.58 21.88
N THR A 2 -7.58 38.49 22.08
CA THR A 2 -6.42 38.06 21.29
C THR A 2 -5.96 36.71 21.87
N ILE A 3 -6.55 35.69 21.27
CA ILE A 3 -6.16 34.29 21.05
C ILE A 3 -4.87 33.82 21.76
N GLU A 4 -5.09 32.97 22.77
CA GLU A 4 -4.10 32.01 23.25
C GLU A 4 -3.79 31.03 22.12
N THR A 5 -2.55 31.08 21.62
CA THR A 5 -2.02 30.07 20.71
C THR A 5 -1.70 28.82 21.54
N HIS A 6 -2.71 27.98 21.74
CA HIS A 6 -2.49 26.58 22.08
C HIS A 6 -1.92 25.86 20.86
N GLN A 7 -0.64 26.11 20.57
CA GLN A 7 0.16 25.21 19.77
C GLN A 7 0.78 24.20 20.72
N GLU A 8 -0.02 23.17 21.01
CA GLU A 8 0.49 21.92 21.55
C GLU A 8 1.58 21.44 20.58
N PRO A 9 2.83 21.24 21.04
CA PRO A 9 3.89 20.83 20.15
C PRO A 9 3.50 19.47 19.62
N ALA A 10 3.21 19.39 18.32
CA ALA A 10 2.99 18.14 17.63
C ALA A 10 4.15 17.23 18.00
N LEU A 11 3.87 16.23 18.85
CA LEU A 11 4.82 15.18 19.18
C LEU A 11 5.32 14.67 17.85
N VAL A 12 6.59 14.98 17.52
CA VAL A 12 7.23 14.45 16.34
C VAL A 12 7.17 12.95 16.52
N GLN A 13 6.17 12.31 15.90
CA GLN A 13 5.94 10.90 16.02
C GLN A 13 7.22 10.26 15.51
N SER A 14 8.02 9.73 16.44
CA SER A 14 9.32 9.18 16.10
C SER A 14 9.07 8.15 15.02
N ASN A 15 9.79 8.25 13.90
CA ASN A 15 9.67 7.34 12.78
C ASN A 15 9.54 5.90 13.31
N VAL A 16 8.43 5.23 13.01
CA VAL A 16 8.09 3.89 13.54
C VAL A 16 9.14 2.84 13.17
N PHE A 17 9.92 3.09 12.12
CA PHE A 17 11.02 2.24 11.68
C PHE A 17 12.34 2.54 12.38
N LYS A 18 12.45 3.63 13.16
CA LYS A 18 13.70 4.04 13.80
C LYS A 18 14.26 2.95 14.72
N GLN A 19 13.39 2.29 15.49
CA GLN A 19 13.80 1.17 16.36
C GLN A 19 14.31 -0.02 15.55
N LEU A 20 13.66 -0.33 14.42
CA LEU A 20 14.10 -1.40 13.52
C LEU A 20 15.47 -1.09 12.91
N ILE A 21 15.69 0.14 12.44
CA ILE A 21 16.96 0.58 11.85
C ILE A 21 18.09 0.49 12.90
N ILE A 22 17.82 0.94 14.13
CA ILE A 22 18.78 0.84 15.24
C ILE A 22 19.09 -0.64 15.55
N ALA A 23 18.07 -1.49 15.63
CA ALA A 23 18.26 -2.92 15.86
C ALA A 23 19.01 -3.63 14.72
N CYS A 24 18.95 -3.09 13.51
CA CYS A 24 19.73 -3.55 12.37
C CYS A 24 21.10 -2.86 12.27
N GLU A 25 21.51 -2.06 13.27
CA GLU A 25 22.79 -1.33 13.28
C GLU A 25 23.02 -0.45 12.03
N ASN A 26 21.94 0.02 11.40
CA ASN A 26 21.98 0.74 10.12
C ASN A 26 22.66 -0.04 8.96
N ASP A 27 22.74 -1.36 9.07
CA ASP A 27 23.26 -2.27 8.04
C ASP A 27 22.16 -2.62 7.03
N ALA A 28 22.44 -2.37 5.75
CA ALA A 28 21.47 -2.56 4.67
C ALA A 28 21.05 -4.04 4.49
N GLU A 29 21.97 -4.99 4.66
CA GLU A 29 21.67 -6.41 4.54
C GLU A 29 20.79 -6.88 5.71
N LYS A 30 21.09 -6.43 6.93
CA LYS A 30 20.25 -6.74 8.11
C LYS A 30 18.84 -6.17 7.98
N VAL A 31 18.71 -4.94 7.48
CA VAL A 31 17.41 -4.32 7.21
C VAL A 31 16.63 -5.10 6.15
N GLN A 32 17.31 -5.48 5.05
CA GLN A 32 16.72 -6.28 3.99
C GLN A 32 16.19 -7.62 4.53
N GLN A 33 16.99 -8.35 5.29
CA GLN A 33 16.60 -9.63 5.91
C GLN A 33 15.40 -9.47 6.86
N ALA A 34 15.40 -8.42 7.69
CA ALA A 34 14.29 -8.14 8.60
C ALA A 34 12.99 -7.83 7.82
N PHE A 35 13.08 -7.08 6.73
CA PHE A 35 11.94 -6.76 5.88
C PHE A 35 11.43 -7.99 5.12
N GLU A 36 12.31 -8.85 4.60
CA GLU A 36 11.94 -10.10 3.94
C GLU A 36 11.23 -11.07 4.88
N LYS A 37 11.72 -11.18 6.12
CA LYS A 37 11.06 -11.97 7.18
C LYS A 37 9.67 -11.41 7.48
N HIS A 38 9.55 -10.09 7.64
CA HIS A 38 8.27 -9.43 7.86
C HIS A 38 7.29 -9.68 6.71
N ARG A 39 7.74 -9.48 5.47
CA ARG A 39 6.96 -9.72 4.25
C ARG A 39 6.46 -11.17 4.18
N SER A 40 7.35 -12.13 4.41
CA SER A 40 7.01 -13.57 4.35
C SER A 40 6.02 -13.97 5.45
N ALA A 41 6.22 -13.50 6.69
CA ALA A 41 5.30 -13.74 7.80
C ALA A 41 3.92 -13.13 7.54
N ARG A 42 3.87 -11.91 7.00
CA ARG A 42 2.63 -11.24 6.62
C ARG A 42 1.88 -12.02 5.55
N ASN A 43 2.57 -12.44 4.48
CA ASN A 43 1.98 -13.23 3.41
C ASN A 43 1.41 -14.56 3.92
N ALA A 44 2.15 -15.27 4.78
CA ALA A 44 1.67 -16.51 5.40
C ALA A 44 0.43 -16.27 6.27
N LYS A 45 0.44 -15.22 7.09
CA LYS A 45 -0.71 -14.82 7.92
C LYS A 45 -1.95 -14.56 7.07
N PHE A 46 -1.84 -13.72 6.04
CA PHE A 46 -2.99 -13.39 5.19
C PHE A 46 -3.45 -14.57 4.34
N LYS A 47 -2.54 -15.41 3.83
CA LYS A 47 -2.91 -16.66 3.16
C LYS A 47 -3.79 -17.53 4.06
N ASN A 48 -3.39 -17.72 5.31
CA ASN A 48 -4.18 -18.52 6.26
C ASN A 48 -5.53 -17.87 6.59
N LEU A 49 -5.59 -16.53 6.67
CA LEU A 49 -6.84 -15.81 6.92
C LEU A 49 -7.82 -15.92 5.74
N ILE A 50 -7.35 -15.68 4.51
CA ILE A 50 -8.19 -15.66 3.30
C ILE A 50 -8.70 -17.06 2.95
N LEU A 51 -7.89 -18.10 3.17
CA LEU A 51 -8.27 -19.49 2.91
C LEU A 51 -9.08 -20.11 4.07
N ASN A 52 -9.31 -19.38 5.16
CA ASN A 52 -10.08 -19.89 6.28
C ASN A 52 -11.57 -19.98 5.88
N PRO A 53 -12.27 -21.11 6.13
CA PRO A 53 -13.70 -21.23 5.83
C PRO A 53 -14.59 -20.18 6.52
N SER A 54 -14.13 -19.63 7.65
CA SER A 54 -14.81 -18.56 8.39
C SER A 54 -14.51 -17.15 7.86
N PHE A 55 -13.74 -17.02 6.78
CA PHE A 55 -13.50 -15.72 6.13
C PHE A 55 -14.79 -15.25 5.46
N GLN A 56 -15.42 -14.22 6.03
CA GLN A 56 -16.74 -13.77 5.57
C GLN A 56 -16.69 -12.71 4.48
N GLN A 57 -15.75 -11.78 4.55
CA GLN A 57 -15.70 -10.66 3.60
C GLN A 57 -14.33 -9.96 3.55
N TRP A 58 -14.10 -9.31 2.41
CA TRP A 58 -13.02 -8.34 2.27
C TRP A 58 -13.37 -7.04 2.98
N GLN A 59 -12.39 -6.46 3.68
CA GLN A 59 -12.58 -5.13 4.25
C GLN A 59 -12.46 -4.08 3.15
N PHE A 60 -13.46 -3.21 3.07
CA PHE A 60 -13.45 -2.06 2.18
C PHE A 60 -12.46 -1.01 2.70
N ASP A 61 -11.60 -0.49 1.81
CA ASP A 61 -10.65 0.58 2.14
C ASP A 61 -11.31 1.94 1.93
N GLU A 62 -11.88 2.49 3.01
CA GLU A 62 -12.57 3.78 3.01
C GLU A 62 -11.65 4.94 2.60
N ILE A 63 -10.37 4.89 2.97
CA ILE A 63 -9.42 5.96 2.64
C ILE A 63 -9.10 5.91 1.16
N LEU A 64 -8.85 4.73 0.60
CA LEU A 64 -8.66 4.60 -0.84
C LEU A 64 -9.90 5.09 -1.61
N HIS A 65 -11.10 4.75 -1.15
CA HIS A 65 -12.33 5.23 -1.75
C HIS A 65 -12.42 6.75 -1.75
N GLN A 66 -12.23 7.40 -0.59
CA GLN A 66 -12.27 8.85 -0.46
C GLN A 66 -11.21 9.54 -1.32
N VAL A 67 -10.00 8.97 -1.43
CA VAL A 67 -8.95 9.46 -2.34
C VAL A 67 -9.38 9.38 -3.80
N LEU A 68 -10.05 8.30 -4.21
CA LEU A 68 -10.54 8.15 -5.58
C LEU A 68 -11.70 9.10 -5.89
N GLU A 69 -12.61 9.32 -4.95
CA GLU A 69 -13.67 10.33 -5.07
C GLU A 69 -13.09 11.75 -5.17
N ALA A 70 -12.09 12.08 -4.35
CA ALA A 70 -11.41 13.36 -4.40
C ALA A 70 -10.71 13.59 -5.75
N LYS A 71 -10.08 12.55 -6.32
CA LYS A 71 -9.48 12.60 -7.66
C LYS A 71 -10.50 12.86 -8.77
N GLN A 72 -11.75 12.45 -8.56
CA GLN A 72 -12.86 12.72 -9.49
C GLN A 72 -13.53 14.08 -9.21
N GLY A 73 -13.06 14.83 -8.21
CA GLY A 73 -13.62 16.13 -7.82
C GLY A 73 -14.91 16.05 -7.01
N LEU A 74 -15.30 14.85 -6.56
CA LEU A 74 -16.54 14.63 -5.79
C LEU A 74 -16.39 15.05 -4.32
N THR A 75 -15.17 15.02 -3.79
CA THR A 75 -14.86 15.43 -2.42
C THR A 75 -13.54 16.23 -2.38
N GLN A 76 -13.28 16.91 -1.26
CA GLN A 76 -12.01 17.64 -1.02
C GLN A 76 -11.09 16.85 -0.07
N TYR A 77 -11.17 15.51 -0.10
CA TYR A 77 -10.45 14.66 0.84
C TYR A 77 -8.94 14.62 0.54
N VAL A 78 -8.12 14.72 1.59
CA VAL A 78 -6.67 14.57 1.54
C VAL A 78 -6.29 13.44 2.49
N ASP A 79 -5.56 12.43 2.00
CA ASP A 79 -5.11 11.29 2.81
C ASP A 79 -4.20 11.79 3.95
N PRO A 80 -4.61 11.66 5.23
CA PRO A 80 -3.84 12.17 6.36
C PRO A 80 -2.53 11.40 6.58
N ARG A 81 -2.37 10.23 5.95
CA ARG A 81 -1.18 9.37 6.10
C ARG A 81 0.03 9.91 5.34
N ASN A 82 -0.16 10.85 4.41
CA ASN A 82 0.90 11.40 3.55
C ASN A 82 1.78 10.29 2.90
N ASN A 83 1.14 9.24 2.38
CA ASN A 83 1.83 8.03 1.95
C ASN A 83 2.72 8.28 0.72
N LEU A 84 4.01 7.95 0.82
CA LEU A 84 4.96 7.93 -0.30
C LEU A 84 5.11 6.50 -0.83
N SER A 85 4.60 6.24 -2.03
CA SER A 85 4.75 4.94 -2.69
C SER A 85 5.83 5.00 -3.77
N LEU A 86 6.95 4.30 -3.54
CA LEU A 86 7.99 4.10 -4.53
C LEU A 86 7.72 2.79 -5.29
N TRP A 87 7.50 2.90 -6.60
CA TRP A 87 7.24 1.75 -7.46
C TRP A 87 8.48 1.43 -8.27
N SER A 88 9.06 0.25 -8.08
CA SER A 88 10.06 -0.27 -9.01
C SER A 88 9.34 -0.80 -10.25
N ARG A 89 9.86 -0.47 -11.44
CA ARG A 89 9.27 -0.97 -12.70
C ARG A 89 9.54 -2.48 -12.80
N PRO A 90 8.51 -3.34 -12.85
CA PRO A 90 8.74 -4.77 -12.99
C PRO A 90 9.38 -5.09 -14.36
N PRO A 91 10.26 -6.12 -14.42
CA PRO A 91 10.82 -6.61 -15.67
C PRO A 91 9.75 -6.98 -16.70
N ARG A 92 10.11 -7.01 -17.99
CA ARG A 92 9.16 -7.27 -19.09
C ARG A 92 8.38 -8.57 -18.90
N HIS A 93 9.05 -9.68 -18.61
CA HIS A 93 8.42 -10.99 -18.45
C HIS A 93 7.38 -11.01 -17.31
N ILE A 94 7.59 -10.23 -16.24
CA ILE A 94 6.62 -10.09 -15.15
C ILE A 94 5.39 -9.30 -15.60
N ARG A 95 5.59 -8.25 -16.42
CA ARG A 95 4.47 -7.46 -16.95
C ARG A 95 3.59 -8.28 -17.90
N GLU A 96 4.21 -9.12 -18.74
CA GLU A 96 3.49 -10.02 -19.66
C GLU A 96 2.66 -11.04 -18.87
N LEU A 97 3.23 -11.68 -17.85
CA LEU A 97 2.49 -12.60 -16.96
C LEU A 97 1.30 -11.92 -16.26
N ILE A 98 1.47 -10.69 -15.78
CA ILE A 98 0.40 -9.93 -15.14
C ILE A 98 -0.74 -9.66 -16.13
N ASP A 99 -0.42 -9.31 -17.37
CA ASP A 99 -1.41 -9.05 -18.42
C ASP A 99 -2.21 -10.32 -18.75
N GLU A 100 -1.55 -11.48 -18.87
CA GLU A 100 -2.22 -12.77 -19.06
C GLU A 100 -3.22 -13.07 -17.93
N ILE A 101 -2.81 -12.90 -16.68
CA ILE A 101 -3.69 -13.10 -15.51
C ILE A 101 -4.87 -12.13 -15.55
N GLN A 102 -4.64 -10.87 -15.90
CA GLN A 102 -5.70 -9.87 -15.97
C GLN A 102 -6.72 -10.19 -17.06
N GLN A 103 -6.28 -10.70 -18.21
CA GLN A 103 -7.18 -11.16 -19.28
C GLN A 103 -8.06 -12.33 -18.82
N ILE A 104 -7.51 -13.25 -18.01
CA ILE A 104 -8.29 -14.36 -17.44
C ILE A 104 -9.34 -13.87 -16.44
N LEU A 105 -9.03 -12.82 -15.66
CA LEU A 105 -9.92 -12.30 -14.61
C LEU A 105 -10.96 -11.30 -15.13
N ALA A 106 -10.69 -10.63 -16.25
CA ALA A 106 -11.54 -9.57 -16.81
C ALA A 106 -13.02 -9.96 -17.02
N PRO A 107 -13.37 -11.20 -17.45
CA PRO A 107 -14.77 -11.60 -17.59
C PRO A 107 -15.55 -11.64 -16.27
N ILE A 108 -14.87 -11.79 -15.14
CA ILE A 108 -15.49 -11.95 -13.82
C ILE A 108 -15.54 -10.62 -13.06
N ALA A 109 -14.47 -9.82 -13.15
CA ALA A 109 -14.30 -8.58 -12.39
C ALA A 109 -14.55 -7.30 -13.20
N GLY A 110 -14.75 -7.41 -14.52
CA GLY A 110 -14.79 -6.29 -15.45
C GLY A 110 -13.39 -5.84 -15.91
N PRO A 111 -13.30 -5.01 -16.95
CA PRO A 111 -12.01 -4.52 -17.47
C PRO A 111 -11.33 -3.57 -16.47
N CYS A 112 -10.08 -3.87 -16.09
CA CYS A 112 -9.26 -2.94 -15.31
C CYS A 112 -8.63 -1.88 -16.24
N GLU A 113 -9.30 -0.74 -16.43
CA GLU A 113 -8.78 0.33 -17.29
C GLU A 113 -7.48 0.96 -16.74
N SER A 114 -7.31 0.95 -15.41
CA SER A 114 -6.13 1.49 -14.71
C SER A 114 -4.92 0.56 -14.73
N CYS A 115 -5.09 -0.71 -15.15
CA CYS A 115 -4.02 -1.70 -15.20
C CYS A 115 -3.31 -1.77 -16.55
N ARG A 116 -3.71 -0.97 -17.55
CA ARG A 116 -3.05 -0.95 -18.86
C ARG A 116 -1.63 -0.42 -18.70
N PHE A 117 -0.67 -1.34 -18.52
CA PHE A 117 0.75 -1.05 -18.62
C PHE A 117 1.03 -0.68 -20.07
N GLY A 118 1.03 0.64 -20.32
CA GLY A 118 1.05 1.25 -21.65
C GLY A 118 1.83 0.45 -22.70
N HIS A 119 1.10 -0.07 -23.68
CA HIS A 119 1.62 -0.35 -25.02
C HIS A 119 1.72 0.97 -25.77
N THR A 120 2.62 1.85 -25.34
CA THR A 120 3.12 2.94 -26.19
C THR A 120 4.56 2.58 -26.50
N GLY A 121 4.82 2.38 -27.81
CA GLY A 121 6.06 1.88 -28.40
C GLY A 121 7.28 2.73 -28.11
#